data_AF-A0A7C5V0U6-F1
#
_entry.id   AF-A0A7C5V0U6-F1
#
_cell.length_a   1.000
_cell.length_b   1.000
_cell.length_c   1.000
_cell.angle_alpha   90.00
_cell.angle_beta   90.00
_cell.angle_gamma   90.00
#
_symmetry.space_group_name_H-M   'P 1'
#
loop_
_entity.id
_entity.type
_entity.pdbx_description
1 polymer ?
#
loop_
_entity_poly.entity_id
_entity_poly.type
_entity_poly.pdbx_seq_one_letter_code
_entity_poly.pdbx_strand_id
1 'polypeptide(L)'
;MPIPMTETAEAKSSQMPTRPARPPKEAGSASPATPRARFFLAKPGASGSTPALDRECATEAEAMAEAFKGGTSYYAVTEYRASVDCTGKQPQFKKEAVKK
;
A
#
# COMPACT_ATOMS: atom_id res chain seq x y z
N MET A 1 20.53 -64.39 32.64
CA MET A 1 21.72 -63.64 33.12
C MET A 1 21.98 -62.47 32.17
N PRO A 2 22.47 -61.33 32.69
CA PRO A 2 22.41 -59.99 32.11
C PRO A 2 23.64 -59.64 31.25
N ILE A 3 23.60 -58.55 30.45
CA ILE A 3 24.47 -57.36 30.53
C ILE A 3 24.09 -56.29 29.46
N PRO A 4 24.41 -55.00 29.70
CA PRO A 4 23.67 -53.83 29.24
C PRO A 4 24.35 -53.10 28.05
N MET A 5 23.61 -52.20 27.41
CA MET A 5 24.19 -51.10 26.61
C MET A 5 23.68 -49.76 27.15
N THR A 6 24.46 -49.17 28.05
CA THR A 6 24.66 -47.72 28.05
C THR A 6 25.45 -47.38 26.79
N GLU A 7 25.01 -46.41 25.99
CA GLU A 7 25.56 -45.05 26.01
C GLU A 7 25.05 -44.22 24.82
N THR A 8 24.75 -42.95 25.13
CA THR A 8 24.93 -41.74 24.29
C THR A 8 24.34 -41.65 22.88
N ALA A 9 23.27 -40.87 22.78
CA ALA A 9 23.20 -39.82 21.77
C ALA A 9 22.48 -38.58 22.34
N GLU A 10 23.27 -37.55 22.59
CA GLU A 10 22.89 -36.17 22.88
C GLU A 10 21.69 -35.69 22.04
N ALA A 11 20.65 -35.17 22.70
CA ALA A 11 19.86 -34.08 22.16
C ALA A 11 20.24 -32.81 22.92
N LYS A 12 21.30 -32.18 22.42
CA LYS A 12 21.85 -30.91 22.87
C LYS A 12 20.75 -29.85 22.86
N SER A 13 20.28 -29.50 24.06
CA SER A 13 19.38 -28.38 24.32
C SER A 13 20.01 -27.12 23.74
N SER A 14 19.49 -26.67 22.59
CA SER A 14 19.89 -25.41 21.97
C SER A 14 19.19 -24.27 22.71
N GLN A 15 19.91 -23.77 23.70
CA GLN A 15 19.72 -22.48 24.36
C GLN A 15 19.60 -21.38 23.30
N MET A 16 18.40 -20.83 23.11
CA MET A 16 18.24 -19.59 22.35
C MET A 16 18.52 -18.40 23.27
N PRO A 17 19.44 -17.49 22.90
CA PRO A 17 19.72 -16.30 23.69
C PRO A 17 18.54 -15.30 23.60
N THR A 18 18.12 -14.84 24.76
CA THR A 18 17.12 -13.78 24.97
C THR A 18 17.57 -12.51 24.25
N ARG A 19 16.92 -12.21 23.12
CA ARG A 19 17.18 -11.00 22.34
C ARG A 19 16.38 -9.86 22.96
N PRO A 20 16.99 -8.73 23.36
CA PRO A 20 16.25 -7.62 23.98
C PRO A 20 15.23 -7.07 22.99
N ALA A 21 13.98 -6.96 23.46
CA ALA A 21 12.87 -6.38 22.73
C ALA A 21 13.24 -4.96 22.30
N ARG A 22 13.39 -4.77 20.98
CA ARG A 22 13.47 -3.43 20.40
C ARG A 22 12.13 -2.75 20.69
N PRO A 23 12.09 -1.56 21.32
CA PRO A 23 10.85 -0.83 21.45
C PRO A 23 10.30 -0.59 20.03
N PRO A 24 8.99 -0.79 19.79
CA PRO A 24 8.41 -0.35 18.54
C PRO A 24 8.67 1.15 18.46
N LYS A 25 9.50 1.55 17.50
CA LYS A 25 9.49 2.92 17.02
C LYS A 25 8.04 3.15 16.63
N GLU A 26 7.33 3.94 17.42
CA GLU A 26 6.23 4.75 16.91
C GLU A 26 6.85 5.56 15.78
N ALA A 27 6.84 4.97 14.59
CA ALA A 27 6.83 5.71 13.36
C ALA A 27 5.58 6.56 13.50
N GLY A 28 5.78 7.77 14.04
CA GLY A 28 4.84 8.86 13.92
C GLY A 28 4.49 8.88 12.45
N SER A 29 3.36 8.24 12.15
CA SER A 29 2.76 8.24 10.85
C SER A 29 2.17 9.64 10.74
N ALA A 30 3.07 10.61 10.53
CA ALA A 30 2.80 11.64 9.56
C ALA A 30 2.59 10.89 8.24
N SER A 31 1.44 10.23 8.12
CA SER A 31 0.95 9.71 6.86
C SER A 31 1.00 10.94 5.95
N PRO A 32 1.90 10.97 4.95
CA PRO A 32 1.95 12.10 4.03
C PRO A 32 0.57 12.13 3.45
N ALA A 33 -0.19 13.17 3.80
CA ALA A 33 -1.64 13.17 3.71
C ALA A 33 -2.05 12.58 2.37
N THR A 34 -2.46 11.30 2.42
CA THR A 34 -2.46 10.48 1.22
C THR A 34 -3.46 11.13 0.30
N PRO A 35 -3.05 11.55 -0.91
CA PRO A 35 -3.98 12.19 -1.82
C PRO A 35 -5.15 11.23 -1.99
N ARG A 36 -6.36 11.70 -1.62
CA ARG A 36 -7.56 10.87 -1.62
C ARG A 36 -7.86 10.52 -3.08
N ALA A 37 -7.47 9.32 -3.49
CA ALA A 37 -7.76 8.81 -4.81
C ALA A 37 -9.28 8.74 -4.98
N ARG A 38 -9.75 9.13 -6.15
CA ARG A 38 -11.15 8.95 -6.57
C ARG A 38 -11.21 7.72 -7.44
N PHE A 39 -12.19 6.87 -7.20
CA PHE A 39 -12.30 5.60 -7.90
C PHE A 39 -13.42 5.69 -8.92
N PHE A 40 -13.16 5.20 -10.13
CA PHE A 40 -14.11 5.24 -11.23
C PHE A 40 -14.21 3.88 -11.90
N LEU A 41 -15.39 3.50 -12.36
CA LEU A 41 -15.54 2.35 -13.23
C LEU A 41 -15.13 2.69 -14.66
N ALA A 42 -14.57 1.71 -15.36
CA ALA A 42 -14.34 1.81 -16.79
C ALA A 42 -15.68 1.81 -17.52
N LYS A 43 -15.82 2.72 -18.49
CA LYS A 43 -17.03 2.79 -19.30
C LYS A 43 -17.13 1.56 -20.22
N PRO A 44 -18.20 0.77 -20.16
CA PRO A 44 -18.37 -0.38 -21.05
C PRO A 44 -18.48 0.09 -22.50
N GLY A 45 -17.72 -0.55 -23.39
CA GLY A 45 -17.64 -0.17 -24.82
C GLY A 45 -16.64 0.95 -25.14
N ALA A 46 -15.84 1.40 -24.17
CA ALA A 46 -14.73 2.31 -24.42
C ALA A 46 -13.55 1.58 -25.08
N SER A 47 -13.53 1.60 -26.40
CA SER A 47 -12.47 1.02 -27.23
C SER A 47 -11.54 2.13 -27.70
N GLY A 48 -10.57 2.51 -26.87
CA GLY A 48 -9.64 3.58 -27.22
C GLY A 48 -8.38 3.58 -26.35
N SER A 49 -7.38 4.35 -26.77
CA SER A 49 -6.15 4.56 -26.00
C SER A 49 -6.39 5.38 -24.73
N THR A 50 -7.53 6.06 -24.62
CA THR A 50 -7.88 6.91 -23.49
C THR A 50 -8.91 6.20 -22.62
N PRO A 51 -8.62 5.96 -21.32
CA PRO A 51 -9.58 5.32 -20.43
C PRO A 51 -10.80 6.22 -20.27
N ALA A 52 -11.99 5.71 -20.63
CA ALA A 52 -13.23 6.41 -20.38
C ALA A 52 -13.72 6.06 -18.96
N LEU A 53 -13.93 7.09 -18.15
CA LEU A 53 -14.44 6.97 -16.79
C LEU A 53 -15.97 7.08 -16.82
N ASP A 54 -16.65 6.20 -16.10
CA ASP A 54 -18.11 6.21 -15.97
C ASP A 54 -18.50 6.61 -14.54
N ARG A 55 -19.01 5.67 -13.73
CA ARG A 55 -19.44 5.90 -12.35
C ARG A 55 -18.26 6.14 -11.38
N GLU A 56 -18.36 7.19 -10.56
CA GLU A 56 -17.47 7.41 -9.40
C GLU A 56 -17.95 6.59 -8.18
N CYS A 57 -17.02 5.94 -7.48
CA CYS A 57 -17.24 5.17 -6.26
C CYS A 57 -16.60 5.89 -5.06
N ALA A 58 -17.24 5.80 -3.89
CA ALA A 58 -16.77 6.49 -2.69
C ALA A 58 -15.50 5.84 -2.10
N THR A 59 -15.32 4.53 -2.33
CA THR A 59 -14.20 3.74 -1.83
C THR A 59 -13.64 2.80 -2.91
N GLU A 60 -12.39 2.37 -2.72
CA GLU A 60 -11.74 1.39 -3.61
C GLU A 60 -12.49 0.06 -3.60
N ALA A 61 -12.89 -0.41 -2.41
CA ALA A 61 -13.59 -1.69 -2.26
C ALA A 61 -14.91 -1.72 -3.05
N GLU A 62 -15.68 -0.62 -3.04
CA GLU A 62 -16.89 -0.50 -3.86
C GLU A 62 -16.57 -0.51 -5.36
N ALA A 63 -15.53 0.21 -5.78
CA ALA A 63 -15.11 0.21 -7.18
C ALA A 63 -14.67 -1.19 -7.65
N MET A 64 -13.94 -1.92 -6.81
CA MET A 64 -13.54 -3.31 -7.08
C MET A 64 -14.76 -4.23 -7.21
N ALA A 65 -15.72 -4.13 -6.29
CA ALA A 65 -16.92 -4.95 -6.31
C ALA A 65 -17.79 -4.68 -7.55
N GLU A 66 -18.00 -3.41 -7.89
CA GLU A 66 -18.79 -3.02 -9.08
C GLU A 66 -18.07 -3.39 -10.38
N ALA A 67 -16.76 -3.19 -10.47
CA ALA A 67 -15.96 -3.59 -11.63
C ALA A 67 -15.99 -5.12 -11.82
N PHE A 68 -15.87 -5.88 -10.73
CA PHE A 68 -15.99 -7.33 -10.76
C PHE A 68 -17.39 -7.78 -11.23
N LYS A 69 -18.45 -7.16 -10.68
CA LYS A 69 -19.84 -7.44 -11.07
C LYS A 69 -20.11 -7.11 -12.54
N GLY A 70 -19.53 -6.02 -13.05
CA GLY A 70 -19.66 -5.59 -14.44
C GLY A 70 -18.72 -6.30 -15.41
N GLY A 71 -17.74 -7.08 -14.92
CA GLY A 71 -16.66 -7.64 -15.73
C GLY A 71 -15.79 -6.56 -16.38
N THR A 72 -15.71 -5.37 -15.79
CA THR A 72 -14.95 -4.23 -16.31
C THR A 72 -13.74 -3.94 -15.42
N SER A 73 -12.86 -3.06 -15.87
CA SER A 73 -11.80 -2.50 -15.01
C SER A 73 -12.34 -1.32 -14.18
N TYR A 74 -11.62 -0.96 -13.13
CA TYR A 74 -11.78 0.32 -12.44
C TYR A 74 -10.48 1.12 -12.53
N TYR A 75 -10.56 2.43 -12.31
CA TYR A 75 -9.46 3.37 -12.33
C TYR A 75 -9.42 4.15 -11.02
N ALA A 76 -8.22 4.31 -10.47
CA ALA A 76 -7.97 5.21 -9.34
C ALA A 76 -7.30 6.49 -9.85
N VAL A 77 -7.96 7.63 -9.67
CA VAL A 77 -7.51 8.93 -10.16
C VAL A 77 -7.09 9.80 -8.98
N THR A 78 -5.83 10.23 -9.02
CA THR A 78 -5.24 11.10 -8.02
C THR A 78 -4.93 12.47 -8.62
N GLU A 79 -5.53 13.52 -8.07
CA GLU A 79 -5.36 14.89 -8.55
C GLU A 79 -4.16 15.55 -7.85
N TYR A 80 -3.22 16.07 -8.63
CA TYR A 80 -2.07 16.82 -8.15
C TYR A 80 -2.06 18.22 -8.77
N ARG A 81 -1.82 19.22 -7.94
CA ARG A 81 -1.57 20.59 -8.37
C ARG A 81 -0.09 20.86 -8.30
N ALA A 82 0.50 21.28 -9.41
CA ALA A 82 1.85 21.84 -9.41
C ALA A 82 1.77 23.27 -8.88
N SER A 83 2.48 23.55 -7.79
CA SER A 83 2.72 24.92 -7.33
C SER A 83 4.19 25.25 -7.52
N VAL A 84 4.46 26.44 -8.06
CA VAL A 84 5.84 26.91 -8.25
C VAL A 84 6.08 28.01 -7.24
N ASP A 85 7.04 27.78 -6.34
CA ASP A 85 7.55 28.85 -5.50
C ASP A 85 8.62 29.62 -6.28
N CYS A 86 8.31 30.87 -6.63
CA CYS A 86 9.22 31.79 -7.32
C CYS A 86 9.87 32.80 -6.36
N THR A 87 9.81 32.55 -5.05
CA THR A 87 10.24 33.51 -4.02
C THR A 87 11.78 33.58 -3.92
N GLY A 88 12.49 32.56 -4.43
CA GLY A 88 13.95 32.49 -4.50
C GLY A 88 14.54 32.72 -5.89
N LYS A 89 15.88 32.67 -6.00
CA LYS A 89 16.62 32.76 -7.28
C LYS A 89 16.37 31.58 -8.23
N GLN A 90 15.78 30.48 -7.75
CA GLN A 90 15.42 29.32 -8.56
C GLN A 90 13.97 28.91 -8.28
N PRO A 91 13.13 28.75 -9.31
CA PRO A 91 11.76 28.29 -9.15
C PRO A 91 11.74 26.83 -8.68
N GLN A 92 11.04 26.56 -7.57
CA GLN A 92 10.85 25.20 -7.06
C GLN A 92 9.47 24.67 -7.43
N PHE A 93 9.43 23.58 -8.19
CA PHE A 93 8.19 22.84 -8.47
C PHE A 93 7.83 21.96 -7.28
N LYS A 94 6.67 22.22 -6.68
CA LYS A 94 6.10 21.41 -5.62
C LYS A 94 4.91 20.63 -6.18
N LYS A 95 4.91 19.32 -5.95
CA LYS A 95 3.76 18.45 -6.26
C LYS A 95 2.84 18.44 -5.05
N GLU A 96 1.78 19.23 -5.09
CA GLU A 96 0.78 19.26 -4.02
C GLU A 96 -0.38 18.33 -4.35
N ALA A 97 -0.66 17.40 -3.45
CA ALA A 97 -1.86 16.59 -3.46
C ALA A 97 -3.09 17.48 -3.27
N VAL A 98 -4.04 17.49 -4.20
CA VAL A 98 -5.29 18.23 -4.00
C VAL A 98 -6.14 17.46 -2.99
N LYS A 99 -6.38 18.08 -1.84
CA LYS A 99 -7.37 17.61 -0.87
C LYS A 99 -8.69 18.31 -1.21
N LYS A 100 -9.67 17.54 -1.67
CA LYS A 100 -11.06 18.00 -1.83
C LYS A 100 -11.83 17.73 -0.56
#